data_AF-A0A6P6A029-F1
#
_entry.id   AF-A0A6P6A029-F1
#
_cell.length_a   1.000
_cell.length_b   1.000
_cell.length_c   1.000
_cell.angle_alpha   90.00
_cell.angle_beta   90.00
_cell.angle_gamma   90.00
#
_symmetry.space_group_name_H-M   'P 1'
#
loop_
_entity.id
_entity.type
_entity.pdbx_description
1 polymer ?
#
loop_
_entity_poly.entity_id
_entity_poly.type
_entity_poly.pdbx_seq_one_letter_code
_entity_poly.pdbx_strand_id
1 'polypeptide(L)'
;MAREVYSVPVVETQVASLKKKTAVTTSWISIDGKGQGVILDVDKYAIMRRVQIHARDLRILDPMLSYPSTILGREKVIVLNLEHIKAIITAEEVLLRDPFDDNVIPIVAELKRRLPQDDLTCQGQGEEEEHPGMRNDMDTGEENEFPFEFRALEVALEAICSFLDARTRELETDTYPALDELTSKISSRNLDRVRKLKSAMTRLTNRVQKVRDELEQLLDDDDDMADLYLSRKLAGACSPVSSSGAPNWYLSSPIIGSKISRTSRASAVTVPEDNDVEELEMLLEAYFMQIDSTLNKLTTLREYIDDTEDYINIQLDNHRNQLIQVVILTGILCTSTFTSIMSYARHKGLVGS
;
A
#
# COMPACT_ATOMS: atom_id res chain seq x y z
N MET A 1 71.49 -34.19 -30.14
CA MET A 1 70.35 -34.21 -29.22
C MET A 1 70.66 -33.29 -28.05
N ALA A 2 70.08 -32.10 -28.02
CA ALA A 2 69.92 -31.25 -26.84
C ALA A 2 69.08 -30.04 -27.25
N ARG A 3 67.88 -29.91 -26.70
CA ARG A 3 67.01 -28.74 -26.82
C ARG A 3 67.35 -27.81 -25.66
N GLU A 4 67.82 -26.60 -25.95
CA GLU A 4 67.85 -25.49 -25.00
C GLU A 4 66.50 -24.77 -25.02
N VAL A 5 66.00 -24.51 -23.81
CA VAL A 5 64.77 -23.79 -23.51
C VAL A 5 65.11 -22.32 -23.38
N TYR A 6 64.48 -21.45 -24.16
CA TYR A 6 64.53 -20.00 -23.97
C TYR A 6 63.12 -19.46 -23.70
N SER A 7 63.01 -18.80 -22.55
CA SER A 7 61.88 -18.04 -22.02
C SER A 7 61.63 -16.74 -22.78
N VAL A 8 60.36 -16.38 -23.00
CA VAL A 8 59.93 -15.07 -23.53
C VAL A 8 59.03 -14.37 -22.49
N PRO A 9 59.20 -13.06 -22.23
CA PRO A 9 58.54 -12.35 -21.14
C PRO A 9 57.14 -11.84 -21.51
N VAL A 10 56.30 -11.67 -20.48
CA VAL A 10 54.96 -11.10 -20.52
C VAL A 10 55.07 -9.56 -20.55
N VAL A 11 54.39 -8.92 -21.49
CA VAL A 11 54.23 -7.46 -21.58
C VAL A 11 52.83 -7.09 -21.09
N GLU A 12 52.77 -6.29 -20.03
CA GLU A 12 51.58 -5.61 -19.54
C GLU A 12 51.03 -4.63 -20.57
N THR A 13 49.72 -4.63 -20.79
CA THR A 13 49.04 -3.50 -21.44
C THR A 13 47.95 -2.97 -20.51
N GLN A 14 48.12 -1.70 -20.13
CA GLN A 14 47.28 -0.94 -19.22
C GLN A 14 45.84 -0.83 -19.72
N VAL A 15 44.87 -1.16 -18.86
CA VAL A 15 43.46 -0.84 -19.06
C VAL A 15 43.15 0.45 -18.31
N ALA A 16 42.79 1.49 -19.05
CA ALA A 16 42.38 2.78 -18.53
C ALA A 16 41.18 2.64 -17.59
N SER A 17 41.34 3.09 -16.35
CA SER A 17 40.29 3.13 -15.33
C SER A 17 39.29 4.25 -15.63
N LEU A 18 38.19 3.93 -16.33
CA LEU A 18 36.98 4.76 -16.27
C LEU A 18 36.33 4.57 -14.89
N LYS A 19 36.29 5.66 -14.11
CA LYS A 19 35.55 5.75 -12.86
C LYS A 19 34.06 5.46 -13.12
N LYS A 20 33.63 4.22 -12.86
CA LYS A 20 32.22 3.85 -12.77
C LYS A 20 31.63 4.60 -11.56
N LYS A 21 30.89 5.67 -11.82
CA LYS A 21 29.84 6.10 -10.89
C LYS A 21 28.80 4.99 -10.91
N THR A 22 28.72 4.20 -9.85
CA THR A 22 27.73 3.14 -9.68
C THR A 22 26.35 3.77 -9.55
N ALA A 23 25.74 4.15 -10.68
CA ALA A 23 24.30 4.31 -10.75
C ALA A 23 23.74 2.90 -10.60
N VAL A 24 23.03 2.64 -9.50
CA VAL A 24 22.24 1.42 -9.34
C VAL A 24 21.20 1.45 -10.47
N THR A 25 21.42 0.69 -11.52
CA THR A 25 20.40 0.41 -12.54
C THR A 25 19.30 -0.37 -11.86
N THR A 26 18.10 0.20 -11.88
CA THR A 26 16.91 -0.40 -11.29
C THR A 26 16.10 -0.96 -12.44
N SER A 27 15.69 -2.22 -12.36
CA SER A 27 14.91 -2.82 -13.43
C SER A 27 13.48 -2.33 -13.35
N TRP A 28 12.96 -1.82 -14.46
CA TRP A 28 11.58 -1.40 -14.61
C TRP A 28 10.91 -2.27 -15.68
N ILE A 29 9.59 -2.37 -15.64
CA ILE A 29 8.79 -2.85 -16.77
C ILE A 29 7.83 -1.74 -17.18
N SER A 30 7.84 -1.37 -18.45
CA SER A 30 6.80 -0.54 -19.07
C SER A 30 5.75 -1.46 -19.68
N ILE A 31 4.48 -1.19 -19.44
CA ILE A 31 3.35 -1.88 -20.07
C ILE A 31 2.48 -0.82 -20.72
N ASP A 32 2.24 -0.96 -22.02
CA ASP A 32 1.40 -0.04 -22.80
C ASP A 32 -0.09 -0.40 -22.73
N GLY A 33 -0.94 0.47 -23.28
CA GLY A 33 -2.38 0.24 -23.44
C GLY A 33 -2.76 -0.98 -24.30
N LYS A 34 -1.79 -1.67 -24.94
CA LYS A 34 -2.00 -2.92 -25.68
C LYS A 34 -1.54 -4.15 -24.89
N GLY A 35 -1.16 -3.98 -23.62
CA GLY A 35 -0.64 -5.03 -22.76
C GLY A 35 0.76 -5.53 -23.16
N GLN A 36 1.48 -4.82 -24.02
CA GLN A 36 2.85 -5.18 -24.37
C GLN A 36 3.80 -4.68 -23.29
N GLY A 37 4.53 -5.61 -22.67
CA GLY A 37 5.50 -5.32 -21.63
C GLY A 37 6.94 -5.29 -22.13
N VAL A 38 7.66 -4.19 -21.90
CA VAL A 38 9.10 -4.06 -22.20
C VAL A 38 9.87 -3.85 -20.90
N ILE A 39 10.88 -4.69 -20.66
CA ILE A 39 11.79 -4.53 -19.52
C ILE A 39 12.80 -3.43 -19.85
N LEU A 40 12.97 -2.49 -18.93
CA LEU A 40 13.79 -1.30 -19.06
C LEU A 40 14.81 -1.25 -17.92
N ASP A 41 16.08 -1.46 -18.25
CA ASP A 41 17.19 -1.25 -17.31
C ASP A 41 17.72 0.17 -17.47
N VAL A 42 17.00 1.11 -16.86
CA VAL A 42 17.23 2.55 -17.00
C VAL A 42 17.58 3.19 -15.66
N ASP A 43 18.40 4.25 -15.72
CA ASP A 43 18.70 5.03 -14.52
C ASP A 43 17.51 5.94 -14.14
N LYS A 44 17.54 6.44 -12.89
CA LYS A 44 16.49 7.33 -12.37
C LYS A 44 16.27 8.58 -13.24
N TYR A 45 17.31 9.12 -13.87
CA TYR A 45 17.21 10.35 -14.65
C TYR A 45 16.59 10.09 -16.03
N ALA A 46 16.78 8.90 -16.58
CA ALA A 46 16.11 8.46 -17.79
C ALA A 46 14.60 8.32 -17.57
N ILE A 47 14.18 7.72 -16.44
CA ILE A 47 12.77 7.70 -16.03
C ILE A 47 12.24 9.12 -15.87
N MET A 48 12.94 9.99 -15.13
CA MET A 48 12.52 11.38 -14.94
C MET A 48 12.27 12.13 -16.25
N ARG A 49 13.14 11.94 -17.25
CA ARG A 49 12.98 12.58 -18.57
C ARG A 49 11.85 11.96 -19.39
N ARG A 50 11.64 10.63 -19.29
CA ARG A 50 10.61 9.92 -20.05
C ARG A 50 9.21 10.37 -19.65
N VAL A 51 8.90 10.31 -18.35
CA VAL A 51 7.55 10.61 -17.85
C VAL A 51 7.38 12.04 -17.33
N GLN A 52 8.42 12.88 -17.41
CA GLN A 52 8.40 14.28 -16.96
C GLN A 52 8.02 14.45 -15.47
N ILE A 53 8.51 13.54 -14.61
CA ILE A 53 8.26 13.57 -13.16
C ILE A 53 9.34 14.36 -12.39
N HIS A 54 8.94 15.08 -11.36
CA HIS A 54 9.85 15.82 -10.49
C HIS A 54 10.71 14.87 -9.63
N ALA A 55 11.96 15.27 -9.34
CA ALA A 55 12.90 14.44 -8.57
C ALA A 55 12.41 14.10 -7.15
N ARG A 56 11.56 14.95 -6.57
CA ARG A 56 10.95 14.73 -5.25
C ARG A 56 9.99 13.55 -5.27
N ASP A 57 9.15 13.49 -6.29
CA ASP A 57 8.08 12.51 -6.37
C ASP A 57 8.65 11.14 -6.74
N LEU A 58 9.68 11.10 -7.60
CA LEU A 58 10.39 9.84 -7.89
C LEU A 58 11.11 9.23 -6.67
N ARG A 59 11.53 10.05 -5.69
CA ARG A 59 12.18 9.53 -4.47
C ARG A 59 11.24 8.70 -3.61
N ILE A 60 9.93 8.92 -3.69
CA ILE A 60 8.93 8.13 -2.99
C ILE A 60 9.08 6.65 -3.36
N LEU A 61 9.46 6.38 -4.62
CA LEU A 61 9.68 5.03 -5.14
C LEU A 61 11.07 4.46 -4.84
N ASP A 62 11.96 5.20 -4.18
CA ASP A 62 13.33 4.74 -3.89
C ASP A 62 13.31 3.58 -2.87
N PRO A 63 13.85 2.38 -3.19
CA PRO A 63 13.90 1.22 -2.30
C PRO A 63 14.78 1.47 -1.07
N MET A 64 15.72 2.42 -1.15
CA MET A 64 16.58 2.78 -0.03
C MET A 64 15.87 3.67 0.99
N LEU A 65 14.69 4.21 0.64
CA LEU A 65 13.92 5.10 1.47
C LEU A 65 12.58 4.44 1.81
N SER A 66 12.30 4.32 3.11
CA SER A 66 11.02 3.80 3.59
C SER A 66 9.99 4.93 3.65
N TYR A 67 9.38 5.25 2.51
CA TYR A 67 8.23 6.16 2.46
C TYR A 67 6.93 5.43 2.83
N PRO A 68 5.97 6.13 3.45
CA PRO A 68 4.63 5.58 3.67
C PRO A 68 3.91 5.31 2.34
N SER A 69 2.82 4.54 2.40
CA SER A 69 1.96 4.33 1.24
C SER A 69 1.44 5.69 0.74
N THR A 70 1.43 5.93 -0.57
CA THR A 70 0.88 7.15 -1.15
C THR A 70 0.41 6.99 -2.59
N ILE A 71 -0.65 7.71 -2.93
CA ILE A 71 -1.22 7.88 -4.28
C ILE A 71 -1.15 9.36 -4.61
N LEU A 72 -0.33 9.71 -5.60
CA LEU A 72 -0.03 11.12 -5.89
C LEU A 72 -0.34 11.47 -7.33
N GLY A 73 -1.39 12.27 -7.52
CA GLY A 73 -1.69 12.91 -8.79
C GLY A 73 -0.71 14.05 -9.11
N ARG A 74 -0.28 14.11 -10.37
CA ARG A 74 0.54 15.18 -10.94
C ARG A 74 0.04 15.48 -12.35
N GLU A 75 0.63 16.49 -12.99
CA GLU A 75 0.16 16.99 -14.29
C GLU A 75 0.05 15.91 -15.38
N LYS A 76 0.95 14.91 -15.40
CA LYS A 76 1.00 13.85 -16.44
C LYS A 76 1.18 12.44 -15.90
N VAL A 77 1.29 12.29 -14.59
CA VAL A 77 1.63 11.01 -13.96
C VAL A 77 0.86 10.84 -12.66
N ILE A 78 0.53 9.60 -12.33
CA ILE A 78 0.16 9.18 -10.99
C ILE A 78 1.33 8.39 -10.44
N VAL A 79 1.81 8.77 -9.26
CA VAL A 79 2.88 8.06 -8.56
C VAL A 79 2.25 7.19 -7.50
N LEU A 80 2.46 5.88 -7.60
CA LEU A 80 1.93 4.90 -6.64
C LEU A 80 3.07 4.27 -5.85
N ASN A 81 3.02 4.43 -4.55
CA ASN A 81 3.79 3.65 -3.60
C ASN A 81 2.81 2.95 -2.67
N LEU A 82 2.44 1.72 -2.97
CA LEU A 82 1.50 0.94 -2.17
C LEU A 82 2.18 -0.35 -1.72
N GLU A 83 2.76 -0.33 -0.51
CA GLU A 83 3.50 -1.47 0.05
C GLU A 83 4.64 -1.96 -0.86
N HIS A 84 4.45 -3.08 -1.55
CA HIS A 84 5.43 -3.66 -2.48
C HIS A 84 5.22 -3.18 -3.93
N ILE A 85 4.11 -2.51 -4.22
CA ILE A 85 3.82 -1.96 -5.54
C ILE A 85 4.40 -0.55 -5.63
N LYS A 86 5.39 -0.39 -6.50
CA LYS A 86 5.99 0.91 -6.82
C LYS A 86 5.81 1.17 -8.30
N ALA A 87 4.90 2.08 -8.63
CA ALA A 87 4.49 2.33 -10.00
C ALA A 87 4.43 3.81 -10.36
N ILE A 88 4.58 4.08 -11.65
CA ILE A 88 4.25 5.36 -12.26
C ILE A 88 3.25 5.08 -13.37
N ILE A 89 2.04 5.61 -13.24
CA ILE A 89 1.00 5.49 -14.25
C ILE A 89 0.98 6.78 -15.06
N THR A 90 0.92 6.65 -16.38
CA THR A 90 0.66 7.75 -17.31
C THR A 90 -0.67 7.48 -18.02
N ALA A 91 -1.14 8.37 -18.90
CA ALA A 91 -2.34 8.11 -19.70
C ALA A 91 -2.16 6.99 -20.75
N GLU A 92 -0.92 6.55 -21.04
CA GLU A 92 -0.63 5.63 -22.16
C GLU A 92 0.16 4.37 -21.76
N GLU A 93 0.96 4.46 -20.70
CA GLU A 93 1.79 3.38 -20.18
C GLU A 93 1.85 3.38 -18.64
N VAL A 94 2.09 2.20 -18.06
CA VAL A 94 2.40 2.01 -16.65
C VAL A 94 3.82 1.47 -16.49
N LEU A 95 4.60 2.09 -15.60
CA LEU A 95 5.94 1.68 -15.25
C LEU A 95 5.94 1.06 -13.87
N LEU A 96 6.20 -0.24 -13.78
CA LEU A 96 6.36 -0.96 -12.52
C LEU A 96 7.84 -1.18 -12.22
N ARG A 97 8.22 -1.00 -10.96
CA ARG A 97 9.57 -1.27 -10.49
C ARG A 97 9.74 -2.74 -10.09
N ASP A 98 10.96 -3.25 -10.22
CA ASP A 98 11.38 -4.56 -9.72
C ASP A 98 10.47 -5.70 -10.22
N PRO A 99 10.34 -5.89 -11.56
CA PRO A 99 9.37 -6.80 -12.17
C PRO A 99 9.60 -8.30 -11.89
N PHE A 100 10.71 -8.63 -11.23
CA PHE A 100 11.10 -9.99 -10.86
C PHE A 100 10.81 -10.32 -9.40
N ASP A 101 10.25 -9.39 -8.61
CA ASP A 101 9.81 -9.68 -7.25
C ASP A 101 8.57 -10.58 -7.26
N ASP A 102 8.52 -11.57 -6.35
CA ASP A 102 7.44 -12.56 -6.26
C ASP A 102 6.06 -11.93 -6.08
N ASN A 103 5.99 -10.77 -5.42
CA ASN A 103 4.73 -10.05 -5.21
C ASN A 103 4.34 -9.19 -6.43
N VAL A 104 5.31 -8.82 -7.28
CA VAL A 104 5.12 -7.94 -8.44
C VAL A 104 4.76 -8.72 -9.71
N ILE A 105 5.29 -9.95 -9.86
CA ILE A 105 5.02 -10.82 -11.01
C ILE A 105 3.51 -11.03 -11.28
N PRO A 106 2.65 -11.32 -10.28
CA PRO A 106 1.21 -11.48 -10.51
C PRO A 106 0.56 -10.21 -11.03
N ILE A 107 1.01 -9.04 -10.54
CA ILE A 107 0.48 -7.74 -10.93
C ILE A 107 0.83 -7.43 -12.39
N VAL A 108 2.07 -7.74 -12.79
CA VAL A 108 2.50 -7.60 -14.19
C VAL A 108 1.64 -8.47 -15.12
N ALA A 109 1.32 -9.70 -14.71
CA ALA A 109 0.45 -10.57 -15.48
C ALA A 109 -0.96 -9.99 -15.63
N GLU A 110 -1.49 -9.43 -14.54
CA GLU A 110 -2.83 -8.85 -14.51
C GLU A 110 -2.94 -7.56 -15.32
N LEU A 111 -1.94 -6.67 -15.23
CA LEU A 111 -1.85 -5.47 -16.06
C LEU A 111 -1.82 -5.85 -17.55
N LYS A 112 -1.02 -6.83 -17.95
CA LYS A 112 -1.00 -7.29 -19.35
C LYS A 112 -2.33 -7.89 -19.81
N ARG A 113 -3.10 -8.46 -18.89
CA ARG A 113 -4.39 -9.09 -19.17
C ARG A 113 -5.53 -8.08 -19.30
N ARG A 114 -5.54 -7.03 -18.46
CA ARG A 114 -6.66 -6.07 -18.32
C ARG A 114 -6.47 -4.72 -19.01
N LEU A 115 -5.23 -4.34 -19.33
CA LEU A 115 -4.99 -3.05 -19.99
C LEU A 115 -5.36 -3.00 -21.48
N PRO A 116 -5.20 -4.07 -22.29
CA PRO A 116 -5.66 -4.07 -23.68
C PRO A 116 -7.16 -3.80 -23.75
N GLN A 117 -7.54 -2.75 -24.49
CA GLN A 117 -8.92 -2.60 -24.94
C GLN A 117 -9.12 -3.54 -26.12
N ASP A 118 -10.19 -4.33 -26.13
CA ASP A 118 -10.66 -4.91 -27.37
C ASP A 118 -11.12 -3.72 -28.22
N ASP A 119 -10.26 -3.27 -29.15
CA ASP A 119 -10.65 -2.33 -30.20
C ASP A 119 -11.87 -2.95 -30.93
N LEU A 120 -13.08 -2.56 -30.52
CA LEU A 120 -14.28 -2.62 -31.35
C LEU A 120 -14.03 -1.71 -32.53
N THR A 121 -13.27 -2.25 -33.48
CA THR A 121 -13.10 -1.71 -34.81
C THR A 121 -14.51 -1.51 -35.36
N CYS A 122 -14.93 -0.25 -35.43
CA CYS A 122 -16.00 0.20 -36.31
C CYS A 122 -15.65 -0.26 -37.74
N GLN A 123 -16.13 -1.45 -38.13
CA GLN A 123 -16.12 -1.89 -39.51
C GLN A 123 -17.38 -1.34 -40.18
N GLY A 124 -17.17 -0.34 -41.03
CA GLY A 124 -17.88 -0.26 -42.30
C GLY A 124 -19.08 0.69 -42.37
N GLN A 125 -18.79 1.86 -42.95
CA GLN A 125 -19.60 2.64 -43.88
C GLN A 125 -20.90 1.99 -44.38
N GLY A 126 -21.98 2.76 -44.32
CA GLY A 126 -23.29 2.38 -44.86
C GLY A 126 -23.34 2.28 -46.38
N GLU A 127 -24.37 1.57 -46.83
CA GLU A 127 -25.22 1.90 -47.98
C GLU A 127 -26.58 1.20 -47.74
N GLU A 128 -27.65 1.91 -48.11
CA GLU A 128 -29.06 1.66 -47.78
C GLU A 128 -29.64 0.42 -48.47
N GLU A 129 -30.59 -0.29 -47.82
CA GLU A 129 -31.93 -0.56 -48.36
C GLU A 129 -32.86 -1.27 -47.34
N GLU A 130 -34.15 -0.97 -47.48
CA GLU A 130 -35.25 -1.11 -46.51
C GLU A 130 -35.81 -2.54 -46.35
N HIS A 131 -36.11 -2.97 -45.12
CA HIS A 131 -37.48 -3.28 -44.62
C HIS A 131 -37.50 -3.94 -43.21
N PRO A 132 -38.58 -3.75 -42.42
CA PRO A 132 -38.56 -3.89 -40.95
C PRO A 132 -39.14 -5.22 -40.43
N GLY A 133 -38.62 -5.71 -39.31
CA GLY A 133 -39.16 -6.89 -38.63
C GLY A 133 -38.54 -7.16 -37.25
N MET A 134 -39.07 -6.47 -36.23
CA MET A 134 -39.15 -6.84 -34.80
C MET A 134 -38.24 -7.98 -34.31
N ARG A 135 -37.25 -7.66 -33.45
CA ARG A 135 -37.05 -8.32 -32.15
C ARG A 135 -35.90 -7.71 -31.33
N ASN A 136 -36.32 -7.22 -30.16
CA ASN A 136 -35.64 -7.15 -28.87
C ASN A 136 -34.60 -6.04 -28.64
N ASP A 137 -35.08 -5.03 -27.92
CA ASP A 137 -34.38 -4.34 -26.83
C ASP A 137 -33.43 -5.28 -26.08
N MET A 138 -32.13 -4.96 -26.14
CA MET A 138 -31.21 -5.07 -25.00
C MET A 138 -29.98 -4.22 -25.33
N ASP A 139 -30.20 -2.91 -25.36
CA ASP A 139 -29.14 -1.91 -25.26
C ASP A 139 -28.66 -1.91 -23.80
N THR A 140 -27.66 -2.73 -23.50
CA THR A 140 -26.95 -2.73 -22.21
C THR A 140 -25.53 -3.19 -22.47
N GLY A 141 -24.73 -2.29 -23.05
CA GLY A 141 -23.35 -2.59 -23.41
C GLY A 141 -22.49 -1.36 -23.64
N GLU A 142 -22.89 -0.17 -23.18
CA GLU A 142 -21.91 0.85 -22.82
C GLU A 142 -21.28 0.38 -21.51
N GLU A 143 -20.35 -0.56 -21.59
CA GLU A 143 -19.41 -0.78 -20.49
C GLU A 143 -18.71 0.57 -20.31
N ASN A 144 -18.97 1.23 -19.17
CA ASN A 144 -18.24 2.42 -18.72
C ASN A 144 -16.76 2.07 -18.67
N GLU A 145 -16.09 2.20 -19.80
CA GLU A 145 -14.72 1.74 -19.94
C GLU A 145 -13.83 2.79 -19.30
N PHE A 146 -13.41 2.52 -18.08
CA PHE A 146 -12.49 3.38 -17.34
C PHE A 146 -11.30 3.77 -18.21
N PRO A 147 -10.85 5.04 -18.18
CA PRO A 147 -9.59 5.47 -18.77
C PRO A 147 -8.41 4.57 -18.38
N PHE A 148 -7.38 4.52 -19.23
CA PHE A 148 -6.21 3.66 -19.03
C PHE A 148 -5.61 3.80 -17.63
N GLU A 149 -5.50 5.05 -17.13
CA GLU A 149 -4.94 5.32 -15.81
C GLU A 149 -5.74 4.70 -14.66
N PHE A 150 -7.07 4.62 -14.78
CA PHE A 150 -7.94 4.07 -13.76
C PHE A 150 -7.97 2.55 -13.82
N ARG A 151 -7.91 1.94 -15.02
CA ARG A 151 -7.72 0.48 -15.14
C ARG A 151 -6.38 0.04 -14.52
N ALA A 152 -5.31 0.81 -14.76
CA ALA A 152 -4.01 0.53 -14.15
C ALA A 152 -4.02 0.71 -12.63
N LEU A 153 -4.68 1.77 -12.14
CA LEU A 153 -4.86 2.04 -10.71
C LEU A 153 -5.68 0.94 -10.03
N GLU A 154 -6.78 0.53 -10.65
CA GLU A 154 -7.66 -0.53 -10.17
C GLU A 154 -6.90 -1.85 -9.98
N VAL A 155 -6.10 -2.28 -10.96
CA VAL A 155 -5.29 -3.49 -10.84
C VAL A 155 -4.30 -3.40 -9.68
N ALA A 156 -3.70 -2.22 -9.43
CA ALA A 156 -2.80 -2.01 -8.31
C ALA A 156 -3.53 -2.06 -6.94
N LEU A 157 -4.70 -1.43 -6.85
CA LEU A 157 -5.53 -1.42 -5.64
C LEU A 157 -6.06 -2.82 -5.33
N GLU A 158 -6.61 -3.52 -6.33
CA GLU A 158 -7.10 -4.88 -6.19
C GLU A 158 -5.99 -5.82 -5.71
N ALA A 159 -4.79 -5.70 -6.29
CA ALA A 159 -3.65 -6.51 -5.88
C ALA A 159 -3.26 -6.26 -4.42
N ILE A 160 -3.20 -5.01 -3.96
CA ILE A 160 -2.90 -4.71 -2.55
C ILE A 160 -3.99 -5.15 -1.60
N CYS A 161 -5.26 -4.87 -1.91
CA CYS A 161 -6.37 -5.28 -1.06
C CYS A 161 -6.44 -6.81 -0.96
N SER A 162 -6.30 -7.51 -2.08
CA SER A 162 -6.27 -8.98 -2.11
C SER A 162 -5.07 -9.55 -1.35
N PHE A 163 -3.89 -8.94 -1.49
CA PHE A 163 -2.69 -9.35 -0.76
C PHE A 163 -2.87 -9.18 0.75
N LEU A 164 -3.35 -8.03 1.20
CA LEU A 164 -3.52 -7.74 2.63
C LEU A 164 -4.62 -8.62 3.25
N ASP A 165 -5.75 -8.83 2.56
CA ASP A 165 -6.81 -9.73 3.02
C ASP A 165 -6.33 -11.19 3.08
N ALA A 166 -5.56 -11.67 2.10
CA ALA A 166 -4.96 -13.00 2.15
C ALA A 166 -4.01 -13.18 3.34
N ARG A 167 -3.16 -12.18 3.62
CA ARG A 167 -2.27 -12.18 4.79
C ARG A 167 -3.04 -12.13 6.12
N THR A 168 -4.18 -11.44 6.16
CA THR A 168 -5.09 -11.44 7.31
C THR A 168 -5.68 -12.83 7.54
N ARG A 169 -6.18 -13.49 6.48
CA ARG A 169 -6.73 -14.86 6.55
C ARG A 169 -5.70 -15.90 6.99
N GLU A 170 -4.46 -15.81 6.49
CA GLU A 170 -3.36 -16.66 6.93
C GLU A 170 -3.10 -16.49 8.43
N LEU A 171 -3.03 -15.24 8.89
CA LEU A 171 -2.79 -14.92 10.28
C LEU A 171 -3.94 -15.39 11.19
N GLU A 172 -5.19 -15.27 10.76
CA GLU A 172 -6.36 -15.84 11.45
C GLU A 172 -6.23 -17.35 11.61
N THR A 173 -5.92 -18.05 10.52
CA THR A 173 -5.77 -19.51 10.49
C THR A 173 -4.67 -19.99 11.44
N ASP A 174 -3.60 -19.22 11.60
CA ASP A 174 -2.51 -19.53 12.53
C ASP A 174 -2.81 -19.14 13.98
N THR A 175 -3.62 -18.09 14.19
CA THR A 175 -3.87 -17.48 15.50
C THR A 175 -4.87 -18.26 16.32
N TYR A 176 -6.03 -18.61 15.76
CA TYR A 176 -7.07 -19.31 16.52
C TYR A 176 -6.57 -20.64 17.14
N PRO A 177 -5.85 -21.51 16.41
CA PRO A 177 -5.31 -22.74 17.01
C PRO A 177 -4.23 -22.48 18.06
N ALA A 178 -3.43 -21.41 17.90
CA ALA A 178 -2.40 -21.07 18.87
C ALA A 178 -2.98 -20.58 20.21
N LEU A 179 -4.09 -19.83 20.15
CA LEU A 179 -4.81 -19.36 21.34
C LEU A 179 -5.53 -20.52 22.06
N ASP A 180 -6.12 -21.45 21.31
CA ASP A 180 -6.74 -22.66 21.88
C ASP A 180 -5.68 -23.58 22.55
N GLU A 181 -4.55 -23.81 21.87
CA GLU A 181 -3.43 -24.58 22.44
C GLU A 181 -2.87 -23.93 23.72
N LEU A 182 -2.82 -22.60 23.76
CA LEU A 182 -2.36 -21.85 24.93
C LEU A 182 -3.36 -21.92 26.09
N THR A 183 -4.66 -21.85 25.79
CA THR A 183 -5.74 -22.00 26.78
C THR A 183 -5.78 -23.41 27.36
N SER A 184 -5.53 -24.44 26.54
CA SER A 184 -5.41 -25.83 26.98
C SER A 184 -4.16 -26.07 27.85
N LYS A 185 -3.01 -25.51 27.45
CA LYS A 185 -1.73 -25.70 28.12
C LYS A 185 -0.90 -24.42 28.13
N ILE A 186 -0.89 -23.77 29.30
CA ILE A 186 -0.02 -22.63 29.54
C ILE A 186 1.44 -23.11 29.61
N SER A 187 2.22 -22.79 28.59
CA SER A 187 3.65 -23.13 28.48
C SER A 187 4.43 -21.97 27.87
N SER A 188 5.73 -21.87 28.17
CA SER A 188 6.60 -20.83 27.60
C SER A 188 6.58 -20.84 26.07
N ARG A 189 6.60 -22.03 25.46
CA ARG A 189 6.52 -22.22 24.01
C ARG A 189 5.25 -21.63 23.41
N ASN A 190 4.09 -21.88 24.02
CA ASN A 190 2.80 -21.42 23.50
C ASN A 190 2.63 -19.91 23.70
N LEU A 191 3.10 -19.37 24.83
CA LEU A 191 3.17 -17.93 25.06
C LEU A 191 4.07 -17.24 24.02
N ASP A 192 5.23 -17.81 23.71
CA ASP A 192 6.13 -17.25 22.70
C ASP A 192 5.52 -17.32 21.29
N ARG A 193 4.77 -18.38 20.97
CA ARG A 193 4.02 -18.49 19.71
C ARG A 193 2.96 -17.39 19.59
N VAL A 194 2.15 -17.17 20.62
CA VAL A 194 1.12 -16.12 20.63
C VAL A 194 1.74 -14.72 20.60
N ARG A 195 2.87 -14.48 21.30
CA ARG A 195 3.61 -13.21 21.18
C ARG A 195 4.09 -12.93 19.76
N LYS A 196 4.61 -13.95 19.07
CA LYS A 196 5.04 -13.80 17.66
C LYS A 196 3.85 -13.47 16.75
N LEU A 197 2.71 -14.14 16.95
CA LEU A 197 1.47 -13.87 16.21
C LEU A 197 0.93 -12.46 16.51
N LYS A 198 0.93 -12.03 17.78
CA LYS A 198 0.56 -10.65 18.18
C LYS A 198 1.47 -9.61 17.54
N SER A 199 2.78 -9.85 17.49
CA SER A 199 3.71 -8.95 16.80
C SER A 199 3.45 -8.91 15.28
N ALA A 200 3.18 -10.06 14.65
CA ALA A 200 2.81 -10.13 13.24
C ALA A 200 1.48 -9.39 12.97
N MET A 201 0.50 -9.54 13.86
CA MET A 201 -0.79 -8.85 13.86
C MET A 201 -0.60 -7.33 13.87
N THR A 202 0.10 -6.80 14.88
CA THR A 202 0.35 -5.35 14.97
C THR A 202 1.03 -4.81 13.72
N ARG A 203 2.01 -5.55 13.17
CA ARG A 203 2.67 -5.15 11.92
C ARG A 203 1.72 -5.14 10.74
N LEU A 204 0.83 -6.13 10.61
CA LEU A 204 -0.14 -6.20 9.52
C LEU A 204 -1.23 -5.12 9.66
N THR A 205 -1.78 -4.92 10.87
CA THR A 205 -2.73 -3.83 11.16
C THR A 205 -2.16 -2.48 10.75
N ASN A 206 -0.91 -2.17 11.11
CA ASN A 206 -0.28 -0.91 10.74
C ASN A 206 -0.09 -0.74 9.22
N ARG A 207 0.05 -1.83 8.46
CA ARG A 207 0.18 -1.79 7.00
C ARG A 207 -1.17 -1.55 6.34
N VAL A 208 -2.20 -2.25 6.78
CA VAL A 208 -3.59 -2.05 6.33
C VAL A 208 -4.06 -0.63 6.65
N GLN A 209 -3.79 -0.14 7.86
CA GLN A 209 -4.14 1.22 8.28
C GLN A 209 -3.54 2.27 7.34
N LYS A 210 -2.26 2.15 6.97
CA LYS A 210 -1.62 3.13 6.06
C LYS A 210 -2.27 3.20 4.70
N VAL A 211 -2.72 2.07 4.15
CA VAL A 211 -3.42 2.05 2.85
C VAL A 211 -4.82 2.63 3.01
N ARG A 212 -5.53 2.28 4.09
CA ARG A 212 -6.84 2.87 4.42
C ARG A 212 -6.75 4.39 4.56
N ASP A 213 -5.79 4.88 5.35
CA ASP A 213 -5.63 6.32 5.64
C ASP A 213 -5.31 7.11 4.36
N GLU A 214 -4.51 6.54 3.45
CA GLU A 214 -4.22 7.18 2.15
C GLU A 214 -5.47 7.24 1.25
N LEU A 215 -6.27 6.17 1.22
CA LEU A 215 -7.53 6.15 0.47
C LEU A 215 -8.56 7.11 1.08
N GLU A 216 -8.66 7.18 2.41
CA GLU A 216 -9.51 8.14 3.14
C GLU A 216 -9.11 9.58 2.79
N GLN A 217 -7.82 9.89 2.85
CA GLN A 217 -7.32 11.22 2.52
C GLN A 217 -7.57 11.60 1.06
N LEU A 218 -7.43 10.66 0.12
CA LEU A 218 -7.70 10.91 -1.29
C LEU A 218 -9.20 11.10 -1.56
N LEU A 219 -10.07 10.34 -0.90
CA LEU A 219 -11.54 10.49 -1.00
C LEU A 219 -12.04 11.78 -0.35
N ASP A 220 -11.33 12.33 0.63
CA ASP A 220 -11.71 13.57 1.32
C ASP A 220 -11.47 14.85 0.48
N ASP A 221 -10.66 14.80 -0.59
CA ASP A 221 -10.26 15.96 -1.40
C ASP A 221 -10.48 15.75 -2.91
N ASP A 222 -11.55 16.37 -3.43
CA ASP A 222 -11.91 16.33 -4.86
C ASP A 222 -10.82 16.90 -5.79
N ASP A 223 -9.98 17.84 -5.31
CA ASP A 223 -8.89 18.39 -6.13
C ASP A 223 -7.78 17.34 -6.33
N ASP A 224 -7.44 16.59 -5.28
CA ASP A 224 -6.48 15.48 -5.36
C ASP A 224 -7.02 14.35 -6.25
N MET A 225 -8.33 14.07 -6.21
CA MET A 225 -8.99 13.11 -7.13
C MET A 225 -8.99 13.60 -8.58
N ALA A 226 -9.35 14.87 -8.81
CA ALA A 226 -9.31 15.48 -10.14
C ALA A 226 -7.88 15.43 -10.72
N ASP A 227 -6.87 15.47 -9.85
CA ASP A 227 -5.48 15.39 -10.25
C ASP A 227 -5.08 14.03 -10.87
N LEU A 228 -5.86 12.97 -10.63
CA LEU A 228 -5.66 11.62 -11.18
C LEU A 228 -6.22 11.45 -12.61
N TYR A 229 -7.07 12.37 -13.11
CA TYR A 229 -7.64 12.31 -14.47
C TYR A 229 -6.61 12.73 -15.54
N LEU A 230 -5.63 11.85 -15.82
CA LEU A 230 -4.54 12.13 -16.75
C LEU A 230 -5.00 12.26 -18.21
N SER A 231 -5.92 11.43 -18.65
CA SER A 231 -6.47 11.43 -20.01
C SER A 231 -7.23 12.74 -20.29
N ARG A 232 -7.98 13.25 -19.31
CA ARG A 232 -8.65 14.56 -19.38
C ARG A 232 -7.64 15.70 -19.54
N LYS A 233 -6.57 15.69 -18.72
CA LYS A 233 -5.49 16.68 -18.78
C LYS A 233 -4.75 16.66 -20.12
N LEU A 234 -4.52 15.47 -20.67
CA LEU A 234 -3.88 15.29 -21.98
C LEU A 234 -4.77 15.83 -23.12
N ALA A 235 -6.08 15.55 -23.08
CA ALA A 235 -7.04 16.02 -24.08
C ALA A 235 -7.22 17.55 -24.05
N GLY A 236 -7.27 18.16 -22.85
CA GLY A 236 -7.34 19.61 -22.68
C GLY A 236 -6.13 20.34 -23.27
N ALA A 237 -4.93 19.78 -23.09
CA ALA A 237 -3.70 20.31 -23.68
C ALA A 237 -3.66 20.22 -25.23
N CYS A 238 -4.39 19.26 -25.81
CA CYS A 238 -4.50 19.07 -27.26
C CYS A 238 -5.55 19.95 -27.93
N SER A 239 -6.30 20.78 -27.18
CA SER A 239 -7.24 21.75 -27.75
C SER A 239 -6.54 23.12 -27.95
N PRO A 240 -6.19 23.54 -29.19
CA PRO A 240 -5.79 24.91 -29.45
C PRO A 240 -7.05 25.76 -29.60
N VAL A 241 -7.76 26.05 -28.49
CA VAL A 241 -8.72 27.15 -28.53
C VAL A 241 -7.91 28.45 -28.55
N SER A 242 -8.01 29.13 -29.68
CA SER A 242 -7.54 30.48 -29.91
C SER A 242 -8.09 31.44 -28.84
N SER A 243 -7.37 31.60 -27.75
CA SER A 243 -7.49 32.75 -26.86
C SER A 243 -6.59 33.86 -27.39
N SER A 244 -7.12 34.62 -28.34
CA SER A 244 -6.71 36.01 -28.53
C SER A 244 -7.16 36.79 -27.29
N GLY A 245 -6.34 36.79 -26.24
CA GLY A 245 -6.55 37.56 -25.03
C GLY A 245 -5.20 37.85 -24.38
N ALA A 246 -4.57 38.95 -24.77
CA ALA A 246 -3.29 39.39 -24.21
C ALA A 246 -3.35 39.46 -22.67
N PRO A 247 -2.32 39.00 -21.94
CA PRO A 247 -2.24 39.18 -20.49
C PRO A 247 -1.86 40.63 -20.21
N ASN A 248 -2.87 41.45 -19.90
CA ASN A 248 -2.67 42.86 -19.64
C ASN A 248 -2.16 43.07 -18.20
N TRP A 249 -0.84 43.04 -18.04
CA TRP A 249 -0.15 43.51 -16.84
C TRP A 249 -0.25 45.04 -16.80
N TYR A 250 -1.08 45.60 -15.92
CA TYR A 250 -0.90 46.99 -15.48
C TYR A 250 -0.80 47.09 -13.97
N LEU A 251 0.42 47.38 -13.51
CA LEU A 251 0.64 48.31 -12.41
C LEU A 251 -0.04 49.65 -12.75
N SER A 252 -0.77 50.25 -11.82
CA SER A 252 -0.83 51.71 -11.68
C SER A 252 -1.35 52.14 -10.31
N SER A 253 -0.57 53.03 -9.71
CA SER A 253 -0.73 53.76 -8.44
C SER A 253 -2.01 54.63 -8.37
N PRO A 254 -2.35 55.20 -7.19
CA PRO A 254 -3.64 55.82 -6.90
C PRO A 254 -3.65 57.31 -7.25
N ILE A 255 -4.78 57.86 -7.72
CA ILE A 255 -5.16 59.30 -7.60
C ILE A 255 -6.67 59.45 -7.88
N ILE A 256 -7.37 59.94 -6.84
CA ILE A 256 -8.38 61.02 -6.81
C ILE A 256 -9.48 61.06 -7.90
N GLY A 257 -10.74 60.99 -7.42
CA GLY A 257 -11.80 61.89 -7.90
C GLY A 257 -13.11 61.25 -8.35
N SER A 258 -14.18 61.54 -7.58
CA SER A 258 -15.61 61.57 -7.99
C SER A 258 -16.46 60.30 -7.86
N LYS A 259 -17.34 60.37 -6.86
CA LYS A 259 -18.67 59.78 -6.67
C LYS A 259 -19.40 59.41 -7.98
N ILE A 260 -19.95 58.20 -8.04
CA ILE A 260 -21.38 57.89 -8.29
C ILE A 260 -21.62 56.42 -7.90
N SER A 261 -22.66 56.23 -7.11
CA SER A 261 -23.20 54.99 -6.59
C SER A 261 -23.71 54.09 -7.72
N ARG A 262 -23.47 52.78 -7.61
CA ARG A 262 -24.52 51.74 -7.71
C ARG A 262 -23.92 50.39 -7.36
N THR A 263 -24.29 49.92 -6.19
CA THR A 263 -24.18 48.54 -5.73
C THR A 263 -24.93 47.64 -6.69
N SER A 264 -24.20 46.84 -7.44
CA SER A 264 -24.68 45.56 -7.94
C SER A 264 -23.57 44.57 -7.64
N ARG A 265 -23.71 43.92 -6.47
CA ARG A 265 -23.04 42.66 -6.18
C ARG A 265 -23.61 41.65 -7.16
N ALA A 266 -23.06 41.61 -8.36
CA ALA A 266 -23.03 40.37 -9.11
C ALA A 266 -21.98 39.54 -8.40
N SER A 267 -22.44 38.60 -7.57
CA SER A 267 -21.61 37.49 -7.15
C SER A 267 -21.10 36.86 -8.44
N ALA A 268 -19.80 37.01 -8.70
CA ALA A 268 -19.11 36.07 -9.56
C ALA A 268 -19.22 34.72 -8.84
N VAL A 269 -20.25 33.97 -9.21
CA VAL A 269 -20.20 32.52 -9.11
C VAL A 269 -19.08 32.15 -10.07
N THR A 270 -17.88 32.00 -9.52
CA THR A 270 -16.98 30.97 -10.04
C THR A 270 -17.80 29.70 -9.93
N VAL A 271 -18.43 29.32 -11.05
CA VAL A 271 -18.88 27.94 -11.22
C VAL A 271 -17.57 27.16 -11.01
N PRO A 272 -17.43 26.39 -9.93
CA PRO A 272 -16.44 25.33 -9.98
C PRO A 272 -16.82 24.57 -11.24
N GLU A 273 -15.91 24.34 -12.17
CA GLU A 273 -16.06 23.13 -12.98
C GLU A 273 -16.29 22.04 -11.94
N ASP A 274 -17.52 21.56 -11.80
CA ASP A 274 -17.81 20.38 -10.99
C ASP A 274 -16.91 19.33 -11.63
N ASN A 275 -15.75 19.09 -11.00
CA ASN A 275 -14.82 18.09 -11.44
C ASN A 275 -15.61 16.82 -11.28
N ASP A 276 -16.15 16.33 -12.40
CA ASP A 276 -16.93 15.11 -12.41
C ASP A 276 -15.97 13.96 -12.08
N VAL A 277 -15.85 13.69 -10.77
CA VAL A 277 -14.99 12.68 -10.14
C VAL A 277 -15.80 11.48 -9.66
N GLU A 278 -17.12 11.48 -9.89
CA GLU A 278 -18.06 10.48 -9.38
C GLU A 278 -17.67 9.04 -9.79
N GLU A 279 -17.21 8.86 -11.03
CA GLU A 279 -16.74 7.55 -11.51
C GLU A 279 -15.53 7.02 -10.73
N LEU A 280 -14.56 7.88 -10.46
CA LEU A 280 -13.35 7.52 -9.71
C LEU A 280 -13.66 7.36 -8.22
N GLU A 281 -14.51 8.21 -7.67
CA GLU A 281 -14.98 8.13 -6.28
C GLU A 281 -15.63 6.76 -6.03
N MET A 282 -16.56 6.32 -6.88
CA MET A 282 -17.18 4.99 -6.76
C MET A 282 -16.15 3.84 -6.78
N LEU A 283 -15.12 3.95 -7.64
CA LEU A 283 -14.04 2.96 -7.70
C LEU A 283 -13.25 2.94 -6.38
N LEU A 284 -12.82 4.10 -5.91
CA LEU A 284 -12.02 4.24 -4.70
C LEU A 284 -12.80 3.85 -3.44
N GLU A 285 -14.08 4.21 -3.34
CA GLU A 285 -14.98 3.80 -2.26
C GLU A 285 -15.09 2.28 -2.14
N ALA A 286 -15.21 1.57 -3.27
CA ALA A 286 -15.27 0.11 -3.25
C ALA A 286 -14.02 -0.51 -2.61
N TYR A 287 -12.83 -0.02 -2.97
CA TYR A 287 -11.57 -0.47 -2.37
C TYR A 287 -11.37 0.03 -0.93
N PHE A 288 -11.86 1.22 -0.60
CA PHE A 288 -11.88 1.74 0.77
C PHE A 288 -12.71 0.84 1.68
N MET A 289 -13.91 0.45 1.25
CA MET A 289 -14.76 -0.48 1.98
C MET A 289 -14.11 -1.86 2.14
N GLN A 290 -13.40 -2.34 1.12
CA GLN A 290 -12.68 -3.62 1.18
C GLN A 290 -11.51 -3.59 2.19
N ILE A 291 -10.70 -2.52 2.18
CA ILE A 291 -9.57 -2.39 3.11
C ILE A 291 -10.05 -2.14 4.53
N ASP A 292 -11.12 -1.36 4.72
CA ASP A 292 -11.75 -1.14 6.03
C ASP A 292 -12.33 -2.44 6.60
N SER A 293 -13.00 -3.25 5.76
CA SER A 293 -13.43 -4.60 6.15
C SER A 293 -12.25 -5.46 6.62
N THR A 294 -11.12 -5.41 5.90
CA THR A 294 -9.90 -6.13 6.27
C THR A 294 -9.33 -5.64 7.62
N LEU A 295 -9.35 -4.33 7.86
CA LEU A 295 -8.94 -3.73 9.13
C LEU A 295 -9.85 -4.18 10.28
N ASN A 296 -11.16 -4.21 10.07
CA ASN A 296 -12.13 -4.64 11.08
C ASN A 296 -11.93 -6.11 11.49
N LYS A 297 -11.61 -6.99 10.53
CA LYS A 297 -11.22 -8.39 10.83
C LYS A 297 -9.98 -8.45 11.72
N LEU A 298 -8.93 -7.69 11.39
CA LEU A 298 -7.71 -7.63 12.20
C LEU A 298 -7.96 -7.06 13.60
N THR A 299 -8.81 -6.04 13.73
CA THR A 299 -9.20 -5.46 15.03
C THR A 299 -9.91 -6.50 15.88
N THR A 300 -10.86 -7.23 15.30
CA THR A 300 -11.59 -8.31 15.99
C THR A 300 -10.64 -9.41 16.47
N LEU A 301 -9.70 -9.84 15.62
CA LEU A 301 -8.73 -10.86 15.99
C LEU A 301 -7.75 -10.36 17.06
N ARG A 302 -7.36 -9.09 17.01
CA ARG A 302 -6.54 -8.46 18.06
C ARG A 302 -7.26 -8.47 19.40
N GLU A 303 -8.52 -8.06 19.44
CA GLU A 303 -9.34 -8.11 20.66
C GLU A 303 -9.39 -9.53 21.23
N TYR A 304 -9.59 -10.55 20.38
CA TYR A 304 -9.59 -11.95 20.81
C TYR A 304 -8.24 -12.42 21.39
N ILE A 305 -7.11 -11.97 20.81
CA ILE A 305 -5.77 -12.24 21.37
C ILE A 305 -5.62 -11.57 22.74
N ASP A 306 -6.02 -10.29 22.84
CA ASP A 306 -5.88 -9.49 24.06
C ASP A 306 -6.76 -10.07 25.18
N ASP A 307 -8.01 -10.45 24.89
CA ASP A 307 -8.92 -11.14 25.82
C ASP A 307 -8.34 -12.47 26.33
N THR A 308 -7.73 -13.25 25.43
CA THR A 308 -7.09 -14.52 25.79
C THR A 308 -5.87 -14.31 26.68
N GLU A 309 -5.07 -13.27 26.40
CA GLU A 309 -3.92 -12.90 27.22
C GLU A 309 -4.35 -12.50 28.64
N ASP A 310 -5.40 -11.69 28.76
CA ASP A 310 -5.98 -11.29 30.03
C ASP A 310 -6.54 -12.49 30.82
N TYR A 311 -7.24 -13.41 30.15
CA TYR A 311 -7.70 -14.65 30.77
C TYR A 311 -6.54 -15.48 31.34
N ILE A 312 -5.45 -15.63 30.59
CA ILE A 312 -4.28 -16.40 31.03
C ILE A 312 -3.58 -15.72 32.19
N ASN A 313 -3.48 -14.38 32.17
CA ASN A 313 -2.90 -13.62 33.27
C ASN A 313 -3.68 -13.86 34.57
N ILE A 314 -5.01 -13.84 34.51
CA ILE A 314 -5.88 -14.16 35.66
C ILE A 314 -5.65 -15.60 36.15
N GLN A 315 -5.55 -16.58 35.25
CA GLN A 315 -5.30 -17.98 35.62
C GLN A 315 -3.93 -18.17 36.29
N LEU A 316 -2.89 -17.53 35.75
CA LEU A 316 -1.55 -17.59 36.32
C LEU A 316 -1.50 -16.99 37.73
N ASP A 317 -2.20 -15.88 37.94
CA ASP A 317 -2.26 -15.25 39.26
C ASP A 317 -3.06 -16.09 40.25
N ASN A 318 -4.13 -16.76 39.82
CA ASN A 318 -4.84 -17.73 40.65
C ASN A 318 -3.94 -18.90 41.09
N HIS A 319 -3.16 -19.49 40.17
CA HIS A 319 -2.20 -20.54 40.50
C HIS A 319 -1.09 -20.06 41.44
N ARG A 320 -0.58 -18.84 41.25
CA ARG A 320 0.40 -18.22 42.18
C ARG A 320 -0.19 -18.06 43.57
N ASN A 321 -1.44 -17.58 43.67
CA ASN A 321 -2.14 -17.42 44.95
C ASN A 321 -2.34 -18.77 45.66
N GLN A 322 -2.72 -19.82 44.94
CA GLN A 322 -2.82 -21.18 45.49
C GLN A 322 -1.47 -21.68 46.01
N LEU A 323 -0.39 -21.45 45.26
CA LEU A 323 0.95 -21.87 45.67
C LEU A 323 1.41 -21.12 46.92
N ILE A 324 1.17 -19.81 46.99
CA ILE A 324 1.43 -19.00 48.19
C ILE A 324 0.64 -19.54 49.39
N GLN A 325 -0.64 -19.89 49.21
CA GLN A 325 -1.47 -20.46 50.27
C GLN A 325 -0.91 -21.78 50.79
N VAL A 326 -0.48 -22.69 49.91
CA VAL A 326 0.14 -23.97 50.31
C VAL A 326 1.46 -23.75 51.05
N VAL A 327 2.29 -22.81 50.59
CA VAL A 327 3.56 -22.46 51.25
C VAL A 327 3.30 -21.91 52.66
N ILE A 328 2.33 -21.01 52.82
CA ILE A 328 1.95 -20.46 54.13
C ILE A 328 1.44 -21.56 55.06
N LEU A 329 0.52 -22.41 54.60
CA LEU A 329 -0.03 -23.52 55.39
C LEU A 329 1.06 -24.52 55.80
N THR A 330 1.97 -24.86 54.89
CA THR A 330 3.10 -25.76 55.18
C THR A 330 4.04 -25.12 56.20
N GLY A 331 4.33 -23.82 56.07
CA GLY A 331 5.13 -23.08 57.05
C GLY A 331 4.50 -23.05 58.45
N ILE A 332 3.19 -22.84 58.54
CA ILE A 332 2.42 -22.91 59.81
C ILE A 332 2.52 -24.33 60.41
N LEU A 333 2.38 -25.38 59.59
CA LEU A 333 2.48 -26.75 60.06
C LEU A 333 3.90 -27.10 60.55
N CYS A 334 4.94 -26.70 59.81
CA CYS A 334 6.33 -26.90 60.20
C CYS A 334 6.69 -26.17 61.50
N THR A 335 6.24 -24.93 61.67
CA THR A 335 6.48 -24.17 62.91
C THR A 335 5.70 -24.75 64.10
N SER A 336 4.46 -25.20 63.89
CA SER A 336 3.66 -25.86 64.92
C SER A 336 4.26 -27.20 65.37
N THR A 337 4.73 -28.01 64.42
CA THR A 337 5.40 -29.29 64.72
C THR A 337 6.73 -29.06 65.43
N PHE A 338 7.55 -28.10 64.97
CA PHE A 338 8.80 -27.72 65.63
C PHE A 338 8.58 -27.24 67.08
N THR A 339 7.61 -26.33 67.30
CA THR A 339 7.29 -25.84 68.65
C THR A 339 6.79 -26.96 69.56
N SER A 340 5.98 -27.88 69.03
CA SER A 340 5.52 -29.07 69.77
C SER A 340 6.67 -30.00 70.17
N ILE A 341 7.61 -30.27 69.25
CA ILE A 341 8.80 -31.08 69.52
C ILE A 341 9.69 -30.41 70.58
N MET A 342 9.96 -29.10 70.45
CA MET A 342 10.76 -28.36 71.42
C MET A 342 10.10 -28.32 72.81
N SER A 343 8.78 -28.16 72.86
CA SER A 343 8.01 -28.24 74.09
C SER A 343 8.13 -29.62 74.75
N TYR A 344 8.00 -30.70 73.97
CA TYR A 344 8.16 -32.07 74.45
C TYR A 344 9.59 -32.34 74.96
N ALA A 345 10.61 -31.90 74.23
CA ALA A 345 12.00 -32.09 74.61
C ALA A 345 12.36 -31.34 75.91
N ARG A 346 11.81 -30.13 76.10
CA ARG A 346 11.90 -29.40 77.37
C ARG A 346 11.22 -30.15 78.51
N HIS A 347 10.00 -30.66 78.31
CA HIS A 347 9.27 -31.41 79.34
C HIS A 347 10.02 -32.67 79.81
N LYS A 348 10.76 -33.34 78.91
CA LYS A 348 11.58 -34.51 79.25
C LYS A 348 12.99 -34.20 79.76
N GLY A 349 13.37 -32.92 79.90
CA GLY A 349 14.70 -32.52 80.40
C GLY A 349 15.85 -32.81 79.43
N LEU A 350 15.57 -33.06 78.14
CA LEU A 350 16.57 -33.31 77.10
C LEU A 350 17.21 -32.02 76.56
N VAL A 351 16.57 -30.88 76.80
CA VAL A 351 17.04 -29.55 76.40
C VAL A 351 17.13 -28.72 77.68
N GLY A 352 18.32 -28.21 77.99
CA GLY A 352 18.55 -27.33 79.15
C GLY A 352 17.67 -26.07 79.07
N SER A 353 17.20 -25.61 80.23
CA SER A 353 16.31 -24.45 80.33
C SER A 353 16.90 -23.18 79.74
#